data_AF-A0A932SNZ8-F1
#
_entry.id   AF-A0A932SNZ8-F1
#
_cell.length_a   1.000
_cell.length_b   1.000
_cell.length_c   1.000
_cell.angle_alpha   90.00
_cell.angle_beta   90.00
_cell.angle_gamma   90.00
#
_symmetry.space_group_name_H-M   'P 1'
#
loop_
_entity.id
_entity.type
_entity.pdbx_description
1 polymer ?
#
loop_
_entity_poly.entity_id
_entity_poly.type
_entity_poly.pdbx_seq_one_letter_code
_entity_poly.pdbx_strand_id
1 'polypeptide(L)'
;MTQATEADEILAKALLADAAAHEAGRYASIADRYDDVYRELLPIQDLAERRLVIALHFWGGWCDASNHDWQYYRGIGKADWPRLARDIASDLRQGRDSTDGLVVAHFAPENMRPMRSRIWAGLRRMWKRST
;
A
#
# COMPACT_ATOMS: atom_id res chain seq x y z
N MET A 1 21.21 -13.02 0.52
CA MET A 1 20.18 -12.13 1.09
C MET A 1 20.49 -10.73 0.58
N THR A 2 19.53 -10.07 -0.06
CA THR A 2 19.68 -8.68 -0.49
C THR A 2 19.75 -7.80 0.76
N GLN A 3 20.67 -6.84 0.81
CA GLN A 3 20.72 -5.89 1.92
C GLN A 3 19.63 -4.83 1.75
N ALA A 4 19.13 -4.31 2.86
CA ALA A 4 18.23 -3.17 2.85
C ALA A 4 18.94 -1.94 2.26
N THR A 5 18.24 -1.22 1.39
CA THR A 5 18.74 -0.04 0.70
C THR A 5 18.24 1.25 1.35
N GLU A 6 18.75 2.38 0.89
CA GLU A 6 18.21 3.69 1.29
C GLU A 6 16.72 3.84 0.90
N ALA A 7 16.34 3.34 -0.29
CA ALA A 7 14.96 3.30 -0.74
C ALA A 7 14.05 2.48 0.19
N ASP A 8 14.56 1.35 0.70
CA ASP A 8 13.83 0.53 1.67
C ASP A 8 13.54 1.32 2.96
N GLU A 9 14.51 2.05 3.48
CA GLU A 9 14.35 2.83 4.72
C GLU A 9 13.42 4.04 4.53
N ILE A 10 13.47 4.71 3.37
CA ILE A 10 12.57 5.83 3.04
C ILE A 10 11.12 5.35 3.05
N LEU A 11 10.81 4.26 2.34
CA LEU A 11 9.46 3.70 2.31
C LEU A 11 9.02 3.16 3.67
N ALA A 12 9.91 2.46 4.39
CA ALA A 12 9.59 1.96 5.72
C ALA A 12 9.21 3.10 6.68
N LYS A 13 9.95 4.22 6.68
CA LYS A 13 9.60 5.39 7.49
C LYS A 13 8.25 5.98 7.12
N ALA A 14 7.95 6.09 5.83
CA ALA A 14 6.69 6.64 5.35
C ALA A 14 5.49 5.77 5.79
N LEU A 15 5.57 4.45 5.59
CA LEU A 15 4.54 3.50 6.02
C LEU A 15 4.29 3.55 7.54
N LEU A 16 5.36 3.68 8.33
CA LEU A 16 5.24 3.78 9.79
C LEU A 16 4.60 5.09 10.24
N ALA A 17 4.91 6.20 9.58
CA ALA A 17 4.28 7.49 9.85
C ALA A 17 2.77 7.44 9.60
N ASP A 18 2.36 6.80 8.49
CA ASP A 18 0.96 6.66 8.14
C ASP A 18 0.21 5.67 9.01
N ALA A 19 0.87 4.62 9.50
CA ALA A 19 0.31 3.75 10.53
C ALA A 19 -0.01 4.53 11.81
N ALA A 20 0.89 5.41 12.25
CA ALA A 20 0.63 6.27 13.39
C ALA A 20 -0.49 7.30 13.12
N ALA A 21 -0.58 7.84 11.90
CA ALA A 21 -1.68 8.72 11.51
C ALA A 21 -3.04 8.01 11.52
N HIS A 22 -3.10 6.80 10.96
CA HIS A 22 -4.30 5.96 10.94
C HIS A 22 -4.80 5.68 12.36
N GLU A 23 -3.92 5.24 13.25
CA GLU A 23 -4.28 4.89 14.63
C GLU A 23 -4.74 6.09 15.44
N ALA A 24 -4.21 7.27 15.13
CA ALA A 24 -4.68 8.52 15.69
C ALA A 24 -5.96 9.06 15.02
N GLY A 25 -6.58 8.30 14.11
CA GLY A 25 -7.82 8.67 13.42
C GLY A 25 -7.63 9.74 12.33
N ARG A 26 -6.40 10.09 11.97
CA ARG A 26 -6.08 11.08 10.93
C ARG A 26 -6.05 10.43 9.55
N TYR A 27 -7.18 9.85 9.12
CA TYR A 27 -7.27 9.13 7.86
C TYR A 27 -7.00 10.00 6.64
N ALA A 28 -7.35 11.28 6.70
CA ALA A 28 -7.08 12.25 5.64
C ALA A 28 -5.58 12.50 5.40
N SER A 29 -4.71 12.11 6.34
CA SER A 29 -3.26 12.28 6.22
C SER A 29 -2.55 11.04 5.65
N ILE A 30 -3.29 9.97 5.34
CA ILE A 30 -2.72 8.76 4.75
C ILE A 30 -2.29 9.09 3.32
N ALA A 31 -1.03 8.80 3.03
CA ALA A 31 -0.36 9.00 1.76
C ALA A 31 -0.18 10.47 1.34
N ASP A 32 -0.30 11.43 2.27
CA ASP A 32 -0.02 12.85 2.00
C ASP A 32 1.38 13.07 1.41
N ARG A 33 2.34 12.26 1.86
CA ARG A 33 3.75 12.32 1.42
C ARG A 33 4.06 11.43 0.22
N TYR A 34 3.06 10.79 -0.40
CA TYR A 34 3.31 9.79 -1.44
C TYR A 34 4.12 10.36 -2.61
N ASP A 35 3.71 11.51 -3.15
CA ASP A 35 4.40 12.13 -4.29
C ASP A 35 5.81 12.60 -3.94
N ASP A 36 6.01 13.10 -2.72
CA ASP A 36 7.32 13.52 -2.24
C ASP A 36 8.26 12.32 -2.07
N VAL A 37 7.78 11.26 -1.42
CA VAL A 37 8.54 10.02 -1.27
C VAL A 37 8.83 9.40 -2.63
N TYR A 38 7.86 9.33 -3.54
CA TYR A 38 8.09 8.81 -4.88
C TYR A 38 9.19 9.59 -5.61
N ARG A 39 9.20 10.93 -5.48
CA ARG A 39 10.25 11.81 -6.02
C ARG A 39 11.62 11.54 -5.38
N GLU A 40 11.66 11.30 -4.06
CA GLU A 40 12.90 10.94 -3.33
C GLU A 40 13.47 9.60 -3.82
N LEU A 41 12.64 8.65 -4.22
CA LEU A 41 13.09 7.32 -4.66
C LEU A 41 13.65 7.28 -6.09
N LEU A 42 13.11 8.12 -7.00
CA LEU A 42 13.48 8.13 -8.42
C LEU A 42 15.00 8.19 -8.70
N PRO A 43 15.81 9.02 -8.03
CA PRO A 43 17.25 9.08 -8.29
C PRO A 43 18.07 7.97 -7.61
N ILE A 44 17.49 7.24 -6.65
CA ILE A 44 18.25 6.37 -5.74
C ILE A 44 18.20 4.91 -6.18
N GLN A 45 17.08 4.46 -6.76
CA GLN A 45 16.84 3.03 -6.95
C GLN A 45 16.02 2.75 -8.21
N ASP A 46 16.34 1.64 -8.87
CA ASP A 46 15.43 1.05 -9.85
C ASP A 46 14.19 0.51 -9.10
N LEU A 47 13.07 1.22 -9.25
CA LEU A 47 11.78 0.85 -8.66
C LEU A 47 11.21 -0.46 -9.20
N ALA A 48 11.93 -1.20 -10.03
CA ALA A 48 11.55 -2.55 -10.47
C ALA A 48 11.68 -3.62 -9.37
N GLU A 49 12.37 -3.35 -8.25
CA GLU A 49 12.49 -4.33 -7.17
C GLU A 49 11.14 -4.63 -6.52
N ARG A 50 10.78 -5.91 -6.50
CA ARG A 50 9.45 -6.40 -6.14
C ARG A 50 8.96 -5.88 -4.78
N ARG A 51 9.79 -5.87 -3.74
CA ARG A 51 9.42 -5.32 -2.42
C ARG A 51 9.04 -3.84 -2.44
N LEU A 52 9.75 -3.02 -3.22
CA LEU A 52 9.45 -1.58 -3.34
C LEU A 52 8.13 -1.37 -4.09
N VAL A 53 7.93 -2.14 -5.16
CA VAL A 53 6.67 -2.14 -5.93
C VAL A 53 5.49 -2.53 -5.04
N ILE A 54 5.63 -3.60 -4.24
CA ILE A 54 4.60 -4.02 -3.29
C ILE A 54 4.29 -2.92 -2.28
N ALA A 55 5.31 -2.30 -1.69
CA ALA A 55 5.13 -1.25 -0.70
C ALA A 55 4.40 -0.03 -1.28
N LEU A 56 4.80 0.43 -2.48
CA LEU A 56 4.14 1.54 -3.18
C LEU A 56 2.69 1.21 -3.54
N HIS A 57 2.43 0.02 -4.09
CA HIS A 57 1.07 -0.42 -4.41
C HIS A 57 0.18 -0.57 -3.17
N PHE A 58 0.73 -1.11 -2.08
CA PHE A 58 0.05 -1.18 -0.79
C PHE A 58 -0.32 0.23 -0.31
N TRP A 59 0.63 1.16 -0.35
CA TRP A 59 0.44 2.51 0.14
C TRP A 59 -0.61 3.29 -0.67
N GLY A 60 -0.55 3.22 -2.00
CA GLY A 60 -1.58 3.80 -2.88
C GLY A 60 -2.95 3.13 -2.66
N GLY A 61 -2.96 1.81 -2.46
CA GLY A 61 -4.19 1.08 -2.16
C GLY A 61 -4.79 1.42 -0.79
N TRP A 62 -3.97 1.77 0.18
CA TRP A 62 -4.39 2.23 1.49
C TRP A 62 -5.10 3.59 1.40
N CYS A 63 -4.52 4.53 0.67
CA CYS A 63 -5.16 5.82 0.37
C CYS A 63 -6.51 5.65 -0.34
N ASP A 64 -6.56 4.77 -1.35
CA ASP A 64 -7.82 4.46 -2.03
C ASP A 64 -8.86 3.86 -1.05
N ALA A 65 -8.44 2.96 -0.15
CA ALA A 65 -9.32 2.38 0.85
C ALA A 65 -9.83 3.40 1.87
N SER A 66 -8.99 4.33 2.33
CA SER A 66 -9.40 5.38 3.27
C SER A 66 -10.41 6.34 2.66
N ASN A 67 -10.34 6.56 1.35
CA ASN A 67 -11.26 7.42 0.61
C ASN A 67 -12.61 6.75 0.27
N HIS A 68 -12.71 5.43 0.45
CA HIS A 68 -13.87 4.64 0.02
C HIS A 68 -14.38 3.69 1.11
N ASP A 69 -14.40 4.17 2.36
CA ASP A 69 -14.95 3.46 3.52
C ASP A 69 -14.43 2.02 3.67
N TRP A 70 -13.19 1.75 3.24
CA TRP A 70 -12.49 0.46 3.40
C TRP A 70 -13.14 -0.73 2.66
N GLN A 71 -13.90 -0.50 1.58
CA GLN A 71 -14.77 -1.53 0.98
C GLN A 71 -14.14 -2.43 -0.10
N TYR A 72 -12.98 -2.09 -0.67
CA TYR A 72 -12.49 -2.73 -1.90
C TYR A 72 -11.57 -3.94 -1.69
N TYR A 73 -10.97 -4.07 -0.52
CA TYR A 73 -9.94 -5.07 -0.27
C TYR A 73 -10.50 -6.22 0.53
N ARG A 74 -10.95 -7.27 -0.17
CA ARG A 74 -11.51 -8.46 0.48
C ARG A 74 -10.49 -9.06 1.46
N GLY A 75 -10.89 -9.19 2.72
CA GLY A 75 -10.06 -9.76 3.78
C GLY A 75 -9.13 -8.76 4.47
N ILE A 76 -9.11 -7.49 4.05
CA ILE A 76 -8.37 -6.42 4.74
C ILE A 76 -9.40 -5.46 5.33
N GLY A 77 -9.56 -5.49 6.66
CA GLY A 77 -10.39 -4.55 7.40
C GLY A 77 -9.65 -3.24 7.69
N LYS A 78 -10.39 -2.25 8.18
CA LYS A 78 -9.83 -0.93 8.55
C LYS A 78 -8.61 -1.05 9.48
N ALA A 79 -8.70 -1.89 10.51
CA ALA A 79 -7.63 -2.08 11.48
C ALA A 79 -6.42 -2.89 10.96
N ASP A 80 -6.56 -3.60 9.83
CA ASP A 80 -5.48 -4.40 9.28
C ASP A 80 -4.41 -3.54 8.62
N TRP A 81 -4.79 -2.41 8.02
CA TRP A 81 -3.87 -1.55 7.29
C TRP A 81 -2.64 -1.09 8.09
N PRO A 82 -2.76 -0.51 9.30
CA PRO A 82 -1.58 -0.11 10.07
C PRO A 82 -0.75 -1.32 10.55
N ARG A 83 -1.35 -2.50 10.75
CA ARG A 83 -0.61 -3.74 11.05
C ARG A 83 0.23 -4.16 9.84
N LEU A 84 -0.42 -4.31 8.68
CA LEU A 84 0.24 -4.69 7.42
C LEU A 84 1.34 -3.71 7.02
N ALA A 85 1.13 -2.40 7.23
CA ALA A 85 2.14 -1.38 6.98
C ALA A 85 3.43 -1.60 7.80
N ARG A 86 3.29 -1.99 9.08
CA ARG A 86 4.44 -2.30 9.94
C ARG A 86 5.14 -3.59 9.51
N ASP A 87 4.37 -4.60 9.14
CA ASP A 87 4.91 -5.86 8.65
C ASP A 87 5.76 -5.62 7.38
N ILE A 88 5.22 -4.87 6.41
CA ILE A 88 5.95 -4.46 5.19
C ILE A 88 7.18 -3.62 5.53
N ALA A 89 7.07 -2.63 6.43
CA ALA A 89 8.22 -1.81 6.84
C ALA A 89 9.34 -2.64 7.48
N SER A 90 8.98 -3.68 8.26
CA SER A 90 9.92 -4.64 8.83
C SER A 90 10.62 -5.47 7.75
N ASP A 91 9.88 -5.92 6.74
CA ASP A 91 10.43 -6.68 5.61
C ASP A 91 11.39 -5.82 4.76
N LEU A 92 11.02 -4.59 4.44
CA LEU A 92 11.86 -3.62 3.73
C LEU A 92 13.20 -3.39 4.45
N ARG A 93 13.16 -3.14 5.77
CA ARG A 93 14.36 -2.95 6.60
C ARG A 93 15.26 -4.17 6.68
N GLN A 94 14.75 -5.33 6.30
CA GLN A 94 15.51 -6.57 6.23
C GLN A 94 15.91 -6.93 4.79
N GLY A 95 15.62 -6.07 3.81
CA GLY A 95 15.91 -6.26 2.39
C GLY A 95 15.12 -7.41 1.77
N ARG A 96 13.90 -7.69 2.27
CA ARG A 96 13.08 -8.83 1.84
C ARG A 96 11.75 -8.39 1.27
N ASP A 97 11.21 -9.25 0.41
CA ASP A 97 9.83 -9.18 -0.04
C ASP A 97 8.88 -9.56 1.09
N SER A 98 7.70 -8.94 1.11
CA SER A 98 6.66 -9.33 2.06
C SER A 98 6.08 -10.70 1.71
N THR A 99 5.88 -11.52 2.73
CA THR A 99 5.30 -12.87 2.64
C THR A 99 3.88 -12.94 3.19
N ASP A 100 3.31 -11.84 3.69
CA ASP A 100 1.92 -11.81 4.15
C ASP A 100 0.97 -12.11 2.97
N GLY A 101 0.13 -13.13 3.13
CA GLY A 101 -0.74 -13.62 2.05
C GLY A 101 -1.75 -12.58 1.56
N LEU A 102 -2.24 -11.69 2.42
CA LEU A 102 -3.13 -10.61 2.01
C LEU A 102 -2.37 -9.55 1.21
N VAL A 103 -1.15 -9.21 1.66
CA VAL A 103 -0.30 -8.23 0.96
C VAL A 103 0.03 -8.74 -0.45
N VAL A 104 0.53 -9.97 -0.54
CA VAL A 104 0.90 -10.57 -1.82
C VAL A 104 -0.30 -10.70 -2.75
N ALA A 105 -1.46 -11.14 -2.23
CA ALA A 105 -2.64 -11.33 -3.06
C ALA A 105 -3.18 -10.03 -3.67
N HIS A 106 -3.06 -8.89 -2.98
CA HIS A 106 -3.66 -7.62 -3.41
C HIS A 106 -2.70 -6.63 -4.07
N PHE A 107 -1.41 -6.70 -3.75
CA PHE A 107 -0.43 -5.64 -4.09
C PHE A 107 0.82 -6.13 -4.83
N ALA A 108 1.06 -7.44 -4.90
CA ALA A 108 2.15 -7.95 -5.72
C ALA A 108 1.93 -7.64 -7.20
N PRO A 109 2.97 -7.22 -7.95
CA PRO A 109 2.85 -6.78 -9.33
C PRO A 109 2.21 -7.84 -10.24
N GLU A 110 2.52 -9.12 -10.01
CA GLU A 110 1.94 -10.25 -10.74
C GLU A 110 0.43 -10.46 -10.51
N ASN A 111 -0.11 -9.96 -9.39
CA ASN A 111 -1.50 -10.13 -8.98
C ASN A 111 -2.37 -8.88 -9.21
N MET A 112 -1.74 -7.74 -9.52
CA MET A 112 -2.48 -6.52 -9.80
C MET A 112 -3.25 -6.63 -11.12
N ARG A 113 -4.58 -6.67 -11.04
CA ARG A 113 -5.45 -6.37 -12.20
C ARG A 113 -5.26 -4.90 -12.61
N PRO A 114 -5.39 -4.55 -13.90
CA PRO A 114 -5.28 -3.17 -14.38
C PRO A 114 -6.17 -2.23 -13.56
N MET A 115 -5.63 -1.08 -13.15
CA MET A 115 -6.26 -0.07 -12.28
C MET A 115 -7.70 0.29 -12.69
N ARG A 116 -8.01 0.31 -13.99
CA ARG A 116 -9.37 0.51 -14.53
C ARG A 116 -10.37 -0.56 -14.05
N SER A 117 -9.97 -1.82 -13.95
CA SER A 117 -10.86 -2.91 -13.52
C SER A 117 -11.27 -2.80 -12.04
N ARG A 118 -10.51 -2.08 -11.21
CA ARG A 118 -10.81 -1.85 -9.79
C ARG A 118 -11.90 -0.79 -9.61
N ILE A 119 -11.84 0.29 -10.40
CA ILE A 119 -12.84 1.37 -10.44
C ILE A 119 -14.18 0.87 -11.03
N TRP A 120 -14.15 0.09 -12.12
CA TRP A 120 -15.37 -0.44 -12.75
C TRP A 120 -16.09 -1.52 -11.92
N ALA A 121 -15.37 -2.30 -11.11
CA ALA A 121 -15.99 -3.30 -10.23
C ALA A 121 -16.76 -2.69 -9.04
N GLY A 122 -16.39 -1.47 -8.62
CA GLY A 122 -17.16 -0.66 -7.66
C GLY A 122 -18.40 -0.04 -8.30
N LEU A 123 -18.25 0.58 -9.47
CA LEU A 123 -19.35 1.22 -10.21
C LEU A 123 -20.46 0.23 -10.63
N ARG A 124 -20.12 -1.00 -11.02
CA ARG A 124 -21.10 -2.03 -11.43
C ARG A 124 -21.98 -2.56 -10.28
N ARG A 125 -21.52 -2.44 -9.03
CA ARG A 125 -22.28 -2.88 -7.84
C ARG A 125 -23.21 -1.80 -7.29
N MET A 126 -22.90 -0.52 -7.54
CA MET A 126 -23.79 0.60 -7.22
C MET A 126 -25.09 0.58 -8.05
N TRP A 127 -25.05 0.14 -9.30
CA TRP A 127 -26.21 0.18 -10.20
C TRP A 127 -27.24 -0.95 -10.00
N LYS A 128 -26.92 -2.00 -9.21
CA LYS A 128 -27.83 -3.11 -8.90
C LYS A 128 -28.60 -2.95 -7.58
N ARG A 129 -28.41 -1.85 -6.85
CA ARG A 129 -29.10 -1.56 -5.57
C ARG A 129 -30.17 -0.46 -5.67
N SER A 130 -30.56 -0.08 -6.89
CA SER A 130 -31.54 0.98 -7.16
C SER A 130 -32.82 0.47 -7.83
N THR A 131 -33.18 -0.80 -7.61
CA THR A 131 -34.48 -1.38 -7.97
C THR A 131 -35.06 -2.14 -6.80
#